data_AF-G8G1F7-F1
#
_entry.id   AF-G8G1F7-F1
#
_cell.length_a   1.000
_cell.length_b   1.000
_cell.length_c   1.000
_cell.angle_alpha   90.00
_cell.angle_beta   90.00
_cell.angle_gamma   90.00
#
_symmetry.space_group_name_H-M   'P 1'
#
loop_
_entity.id
_entity.type
_entity.pdbx_description
1 polymer ?
#
loop_
_entity_poly.entity_id
_entity_poly.type
_entity_poly.pdbx_seq_one_letter_code
_entity_poly.pdbx_strand_id
1 'polypeptide(L)' 'MTNLTRSNFQAHPFHLVSPSPWPLYTCIALLTLTTSGVLTMHGFSNANTFLMLA' A
#
# COMPACT_ATOMS: atom_id res chain seq x y z
N MET A 1 9.79 -30.85 24.83
CA MET A 1 10.58 -29.87 24.04
C MET A 1 11.64 -29.29 24.98
N THR A 2 12.91 -29.32 24.59
CA THR A 2 14.02 -28.76 25.39
C THR A 2 14.13 -27.25 25.16
N ASN A 3 14.78 -26.50 26.07
CA ASN A 3 14.99 -25.06 25.86
C ASN A 3 15.74 -24.73 24.56
N LEU A 4 16.68 -25.60 24.15
CA LEU A 4 17.41 -25.49 22.87
C LEU A 4 16.50 -25.60 21.63
N THR A 5 15.42 -26.38 21.71
CA THR A 5 14.46 -26.53 20.60
C THR A 5 13.37 -25.47 20.63
N ARG A 6 13.00 -24.99 21.83
CA ARG A 6 12.05 -23.88 22.03
C ARG A 6 12.58 -22.53 21.50
N SER A 7 13.88 -22.26 21.61
CA SER A 7 14.48 -20.98 21.19
C SER A 7 14.43 -20.71 19.69
N ASN A 8 14.18 -21.73 18.86
CA ASN A 8 14.07 -21.59 17.40
C ASN A 8 12.70 -21.07 16.95
N PHE A 9 11.72 -20.98 17.86
CA PHE A 9 10.35 -20.59 17.55
C PHE A 9 9.98 -19.30 18.28
N GLN A 10 9.02 -18.58 17.71
CA GLN A 10 8.50 -17.37 18.31
C GLN A 10 7.86 -17.67 19.67
N ALA A 11 8.26 -16.93 20.71
CA ALA A 11 7.76 -17.13 22.07
C ALA A 11 6.34 -16.60 22.30
N HIS A 12 5.83 -15.78 21.38
CA HIS A 12 4.52 -15.15 21.44
C HIS A 12 3.65 -15.52 20.23
N PRO A 13 2.31 -15.46 20.35
CA PRO A 13 1.41 -15.85 19.26
C PRO A 13 1.20 -14.76 18.20
N PHE A 14 1.82 -13.58 18.33
CA PHE A 14 1.67 -12.52 17.33
C PHE A 14 2.50 -12.79 16.07
N HIS A 15 1.92 -12.47 14.92
CA HIS A 15 2.57 -12.59 13.63
C HIS A 15 3.49 -11.40 13.36
N LEU A 16 4.78 -11.67 13.15
CA LEU A 16 5.77 -10.68 12.72
C LEU A 16 5.73 -10.59 11.19
N VAL A 17 4.95 -9.64 10.69
CA VAL A 17 4.76 -9.43 9.24
C VAL A 17 6.10 -9.05 8.60
N SER A 18 6.45 -9.72 7.50
CA SER A 18 7.63 -9.35 6.72
C SER A 18 7.43 -7.98 6.03
N PRO A 19 8.50 -7.23 5.78
CA PRO A 19 8.40 -6.00 5.01
C PRO A 19 7.75 -6.25 3.65
N SER A 20 6.81 -5.38 3.27
CA SER A 20 6.07 -5.49 2.02
C SER A 20 5.97 -4.13 1.32
N PRO A 21 6.09 -4.08 -0.02
CA PRO A 21 5.95 -2.83 -0.77
C PRO A 21 4.48 -2.41 -0.95
N TRP A 22 3.52 -3.30 -0.68
CA TRP A 22 2.10 -3.05 -0.98
C TRP A 22 1.54 -1.77 -0.36
N PRO A 23 1.80 -1.44 0.92
CA PRO A 23 1.29 -0.19 1.52
C PRO A 23 1.73 1.05 0.74
N LEU A 24 3.00 1.11 0.30
CA LEU A 24 3.51 2.24 -0.47
C LEU A 24 2.81 2.37 -1.81
N TYR A 25 2.66 1.25 -2.54
CA TYR A 25 1.97 1.25 -3.84
C TYR A 25 0.50 1.65 -3.69
N THR A 26 -0.18 1.21 -2.63
CA THR A 26 -1.57 1.60 -2.37
C THR A 26 -1.69 3.09 -2.09
N CYS A 27 -0.78 3.69 -1.32
CA CYS A 27 -0.81 5.13 -1.05
C CYS A 27 -0.61 5.95 -2.33
N ILE A 28 0.33 5.55 -3.19
CA ILE A 28 0.58 6.23 -4.47
C ILE A 28 -0.64 6.09 -5.39
N ALA A 29 -1.20 4.89 -5.52
CA ALA A 29 -2.38 4.66 -6.34
C ALA A 29 -3.59 5.50 -5.89
N LEU A 30 -3.83 5.58 -4.58
CA LEU A 30 -4.93 6.39 -4.02
C LEU A 30 -4.70 7.90 -4.21
N LEU A 31 -3.45 8.37 -4.11
CA LEU A 31 -3.11 9.76 -4.39
C LEU A 31 -3.39 10.11 -5.86
N THR A 32 -2.94 9.27 -6.80
CA THR A 32 -3.17 9.49 -8.23
C THR A 32 -4.66 9.42 -8.59
N LEU A 33 -5.41 8.47 -8.01
CA LEU A 33 -6.85 8.35 -8.22
C LEU A 33 -7.62 9.57 -7.72
N THR A 34 -7.32 10.05 -6.51
CA THR A 34 -8.04 11.19 -5.91
C THR A 34 -7.75 12.50 -6.67
N THR A 35 -6.48 12.74 -7.02
CA THR A 35 -6.09 13.94 -7.78
C THR A 35 -6.70 13.94 -9.18
N SER A 36 -6.58 12.84 -9.92
CA SER A 36 -7.17 12.73 -11.27
C SER A 36 -8.71 12.83 -11.26
N GLY A 37 -9.36 12.19 -10.30
CA GLY A 37 -10.81 12.27 -10.12
C GLY A 37 -11.30 13.70 -9.86
N VAL A 38 -10.65 14.44 -8.96
CA VAL A 38 -11.06 15.82 -8.66
C VAL A 38 -10.81 16.76 -9.85
N LEU A 39 -9.67 16.63 -10.52
CA LEU A 39 -9.33 17.44 -11.70
C LEU A 39 -10.34 17.26 -12.83
N THR A 40 -10.81 16.02 -13.04
CA THR A 40 -11.80 15.70 -14.08
C THR A 40 -13.17 16.27 -13.75
N MET A 41 -13.62 16.14 -12.49
CA MET A 41 -14.92 16.67 -12.03
C MET A 41 -15.03 18.19 -12.16
N HIS A 42 -13.92 18.92 -12.04
CA HIS A 42 -13.89 20.38 -12.11
C HIS A 42 -13.52 20.91 -13.52
N GLY A 43 -13.38 20.02 -14.51
CA GLY A 43 -13.14 20.42 -15.90
C GLY A 43 -11.77 21.07 -16.15
N PHE A 44 -10.74 20.73 -15.37
CA PHE A 44 -9.39 21.23 -15.60
C PHE A 44 -8.84 20.77 -16.95
N SER A 45 -8.05 21.64 -17.61
CA SER A 45 -7.39 21.29 -18.87
C SER A 45 -6.49 20.07 -18.71
N ASN A 46 -6.54 19.15 -19.68
CA ASN A 46 -5.81 17.86 -19.66
C ASN A 46 -6.20 16.90 -18.51
N ALA A 47 -7.28 17.15 -17.77
CA ALA A 47 -7.68 16.25 -16.69
C ALA A 47 -8.04 14.84 -17.18
N ASN A 48 -8.68 14.73 -18.34
CA ASN A 48 -9.02 13.43 -18.94
C ASN A 48 -7.79 12.62 -19.37
N THR A 49 -6.74 13.28 -19.88
CA THR A 49 -5.48 12.60 -20.23
C THR A 49 -4.71 12.20 -18.97
N PHE A 50 -4.73 13.04 -17.92
CA PHE A 50 -4.15 12.70 -16.62
C PHE A 50 -4.87 11.51 -15.96
N LEU A 51 -6.20 11.42 -16.06
CA LEU A 51 -6.98 10.26 -15.60
C LEU A 51 -6.66 8.97 -16.37
N MET A 52 -6.43 9.06 -17.68
CA MET A 52 -6.05 7.89 -18.50
C MET A 52 -4.63 7.37 -18.21
N LEU A 53 -3.78 8.21 -17.63
CA LEU A 53 -2.40 7.87 -17.23
C LEU A 53 -2.30 7.43 -15.76
N ALA A 54 -3.35 7.67 -14.98
CA ALA A 54 -3.46 7.31 -13.57
C ALA A 54 -3.74 5.82 -13.37
#